data_AF-A0A0D3JBB2-F1
#
_entry.id   AF-A0A0D3JBB2-F1
#
_cell.length_a   1.000
_cell.length_b   1.000
_cell.length_c   1.000
_cell.angle_alpha   90.00
_cell.angle_beta   90.00
_cell.angle_gamma   90.00
#
_symmetry.space_group_name_H-M   'P 1'
#
loop_
_entity.id
_entity.type
_entity.pdbx_description
1 polymer ?
#
loop_
_entity_poly.entity_id
_entity_poly.type
_entity_poly.pdbx_seq_one_letter_code
_entity_poly.pdbx_strand_id
1 'polypeptide(L)'
;HGTHCASTAGGSNHGVAEGTIIVTVQAVLNCAPRARGSHAGIIAGIEWAVDDAKERGLPAIISMSLGTNQVGVFDDAIRAAYDEGVLTIAAAGNSNDDACGYSPASVPLAVTVGST
;
A
#
# COMPACT_ATOMS: atom_id res chain seq x y z
N HIS A 1 -0.83 12.90 -5.44
CA HIS A 1 -1.46 11.67 -4.93
C HIS A 1 -0.88 11.26 -3.58
N GLY A 2 0.37 10.78 -3.52
CA GLY A 2 0.99 10.32 -2.27
C GLY A 2 0.95 11.33 -1.11
N THR A 3 1.23 12.62 -1.37
CA THR A 3 1.13 13.68 -0.34
C THR A 3 -0.27 13.79 0.27
N HIS A 4 -1.32 13.63 -0.55
CA HIS A 4 -2.70 13.68 -0.07
C HIS A 4 -3.00 12.46 0.83
N CYS A 5 -2.66 11.25 0.37
CA CYS A 5 -2.81 10.03 1.16
C CYS A 5 -2.05 10.10 2.50
N ALA A 6 -0.80 10.57 2.49
CA ALA A 6 0.01 10.75 3.69
C ALA A 6 -0.62 11.76 4.66
N SER A 7 -1.12 12.89 4.14
CA SER A 7 -1.77 13.90 4.97
C SER A 7 -3.09 13.41 5.56
N THR A 8 -3.88 12.62 4.82
CA THR A 8 -5.12 12.01 5.34
C THR A 8 -4.82 10.98 6.43
N ALA A 9 -3.75 10.20 6.27
CA ALA A 9 -3.36 9.20 7.26
C ALA A 9 -2.84 9.84 8.56
N GLY A 10 -1.91 10.80 8.46
CA GLY A 10 -1.16 11.30 9.62
C GLY A 10 -0.73 12.76 9.58
N GLY A 11 -1.36 13.58 8.74
CA GLY A 11 -1.07 15.02 8.70
C GLY A 11 -1.47 15.73 10.01
N SER A 12 -0.77 16.80 10.37
CA SER A 12 -0.92 17.46 11.68
C SER A 12 -2.26 18.18 11.91
N ASN A 13 -2.98 18.53 10.85
CA ASN A 13 -4.23 19.31 10.95
C ASN A 13 -5.47 18.53 10.53
N HIS A 14 -5.28 17.49 9.71
CA HIS A 14 -6.35 16.77 9.00
C HIS A 14 -6.09 15.26 8.91
N GLY A 15 -5.13 14.75 9.70
CA GLY A 15 -4.80 13.34 9.75
C GLY A 15 -5.74 12.58 10.65
N VAL A 16 -6.05 11.34 10.29
CA VAL A 16 -6.82 10.44 11.18
C VAL A 16 -5.97 10.01 12.39
N ALA A 17 -4.68 9.76 12.18
CA ALA A 17 -3.72 9.36 13.21
C ALA A 17 -2.56 10.37 13.29
N GLU A 18 -2.83 11.52 13.90
CA GLU A 18 -1.82 12.55 14.14
C GLU A 18 -0.63 12.01 14.97
N GLY A 19 0.57 12.53 14.71
CA GLY A 19 1.79 12.13 15.42
C GLY A 19 2.38 10.78 14.97
N THR A 20 1.78 10.11 13.98
CA THR A 20 2.38 8.92 13.36
C THR A 20 3.60 9.26 12.51
N ILE A 21 4.52 8.31 12.38
CA ILE A 21 5.70 8.45 11.52
C ILE A 21 5.30 8.03 10.09
N ILE A 22 5.43 8.95 9.14
CA ILE A 22 5.19 8.66 7.72
C ILE A 22 6.52 8.38 7.02
N VAL A 23 6.67 7.16 6.50
CA VAL A 23 7.79 6.76 5.63
C VAL A 23 7.30 6.67 4.19
N THR A 24 7.93 7.39 3.28
CA THR A 24 7.52 7.43 1.87
C THR A 24 8.38 6.50 1.02
N VAL A 25 7.75 5.49 0.42
CA VAL A 25 8.42 4.56 -0.50
C VAL A 25 8.08 4.92 -1.94
N GLN A 26 9.02 5.58 -2.63
CA GLN A 26 8.81 6.03 -4.01
C GLN A 26 9.20 4.95 -5.03
N ALA A 27 8.59 3.78 -4.93
CA ALA A 27 8.78 2.69 -5.90
C ALA A 27 7.58 2.52 -6.85
N VAL A 28 6.53 3.33 -6.65
CA VAL A 28 5.16 2.91 -6.95
C VAL A 28 4.55 3.63 -8.16
N LEU A 29 4.85 4.92 -8.39
CA LEU A 29 4.19 5.72 -9.42
C LEU A 29 5.13 6.83 -9.93
N ASN A 30 5.39 6.88 -11.24
CA ASN A 30 6.17 7.96 -11.85
C ASN A 30 5.34 9.25 -12.07
N CYS A 31 5.99 10.35 -12.46
CA CYS A 31 5.30 11.62 -12.77
C CYS A 31 4.58 11.63 -14.13
N ALA A 32 4.56 10.50 -14.86
CA ALA A 32 3.92 10.43 -16.16
C ALA A 32 2.38 10.42 -16.02
N PRO A 33 1.62 10.75 -17.08
CA PRO A 33 0.17 10.61 -17.06
C PRO A 33 -0.24 9.19 -16.61
N ARG A 34 -1.21 9.11 -15.69
CA ARG A 34 -1.69 7.88 -15.03
C ARG A 34 -0.73 7.27 -14.00
N ALA A 35 0.42 7.90 -13.75
CA ALA A 35 1.34 7.62 -12.66
C ALA A 35 1.56 6.12 -12.46
N ARG A 36 2.33 5.47 -13.33
CA ARG A 36 2.49 4.00 -13.30
C ARG A 36 3.82 3.61 -12.63
N GLY A 37 3.80 2.50 -11.91
CA GLY A 37 5.00 1.77 -11.47
C GLY A 37 5.04 0.39 -12.11
N SER A 38 6.21 -0.23 -12.13
CA SER A 38 6.34 -1.65 -12.49
C SER A 38 5.91 -2.52 -11.32
N HIS A 39 5.32 -3.69 -11.60
CA HIS A 39 5.00 -4.65 -10.53
C HIS A 39 6.24 -5.03 -9.72
N ALA A 40 7.38 -5.24 -10.40
CA ALA A 40 8.66 -5.49 -9.74
C ALA A 40 9.11 -4.35 -8.81
N GLY A 41 8.90 -3.08 -9.21
CA GLY A 41 9.21 -1.93 -8.35
C GLY A 41 8.31 -1.87 -7.12
N ILE A 42 7.02 -2.17 -7.28
CA ILE A 42 6.08 -2.22 -6.16
C ILE A 42 6.45 -3.34 -5.18
N ILE A 43 6.78 -4.53 -5.69
CA ILE A 43 7.24 -5.66 -4.87
C ILE A 43 8.52 -5.29 -4.09
N ALA A 44 9.53 -4.74 -4.77
CA ALA A 44 10.75 -4.29 -4.12
C ALA A 44 10.49 -3.19 -3.07
N GLY A 45 9.49 -2.35 -3.28
CA GLY A 45 9.06 -1.35 -2.31
C GLY A 45 8.41 -1.96 -1.06
N ILE A 46 7.63 -3.04 -1.22
CA ILE A 46 7.06 -3.80 -0.10
C ILE A 46 8.19 -4.46 0.71
N GLU A 47 9.09 -5.16 0.03
CA GLU A 47 10.25 -5.82 0.66
C GLU A 47 11.09 -4.82 1.46
N TRP A 48 11.43 -3.67 0.84
CA TRP A 48 12.16 -2.60 1.51
C TRP A 48 11.43 -2.05 2.75
N ALA A 49 10.11 -1.89 2.67
CA ALA A 49 9.32 -1.38 3.80
C ALA A 49 9.31 -2.35 4.98
N VAL A 50 9.29 -3.66 4.69
CA VAL A 50 9.40 -4.70 5.73
C VAL A 50 10.78 -4.66 6.39
N ASP A 51 11.85 -4.51 5.60
CA ASP A 51 13.21 -4.42 6.14
C ASP A 51 13.41 -3.15 7.00
N ASP A 52 12.93 -1.98 6.55
CA ASP A 52 12.98 -0.73 7.34
C ASP A 52 12.15 -0.84 8.64
N ALA A 53 10.98 -1.49 8.60
CA ALA A 53 10.17 -1.74 9.79
C ALA A 53 10.90 -2.61 10.82
N LYS A 54 11.55 -3.69 10.35
CA LYS A 54 12.37 -4.57 11.19
C LYS A 54 13.57 -3.85 11.79
N GLU A 55 14.29 -3.06 11.00
CA GLU A 55 15.44 -2.28 11.46
C GLU A 55 15.05 -1.28 12.56
N ARG A 56 13.89 -0.63 12.42
CA ARG A 56 13.35 0.28 13.43
C ARG A 56 12.82 -0.43 14.68
N GLY A 57 12.39 -1.68 14.54
CA GLY A 57 11.76 -2.45 15.63
C GLY A 57 10.45 -1.82 16.13
N LEU A 58 9.74 -1.10 15.25
CA LEU A 58 8.46 -0.44 15.56
C LEU A 58 7.32 -1.13 14.80
N PRO A 59 6.10 -1.17 15.37
CA PRO A 59 4.92 -1.62 14.63
C PRO A 59 4.73 -0.78 13.36
N ALA A 60 4.48 -1.44 12.23
CA ALA A 60 4.34 -0.79 10.93
C ALA A 60 3.15 -1.36 10.14
N ILE A 61 2.59 -0.52 9.28
CA ILE A 61 1.60 -0.91 8.27
C ILE A 61 2.02 -0.35 6.92
N ILE A 62 1.63 -1.01 5.84
CA ILE A 62 1.86 -0.54 4.47
C ILE A 62 0.52 -0.05 3.91
N SER A 63 0.44 1.24 3.57
CA SER A 63 -0.74 1.82 2.92
C SER A 63 -0.53 1.90 1.40
N MET A 64 -1.30 1.10 0.64
CA MET A 64 -1.17 0.95 -0.81
C MET A 64 -2.41 1.47 -1.54
N SER A 65 -2.38 2.76 -1.89
CA SER A 65 -3.41 3.39 -2.74
C SER A 65 -3.10 3.19 -4.22
N LEU A 66 -3.16 1.94 -4.67
CA LEU A 66 -2.89 1.51 -6.05
C LEU A 66 -3.71 0.27 -6.39
N GLY A 67 -3.76 -0.10 -7.67
CA GLY A 67 -4.35 -1.36 -8.09
C GLY A 67 -4.00 -1.74 -9.53
N THR A 68 -4.07 -3.02 -9.82
CA THR A 68 -3.90 -3.62 -11.16
C THR A 68 -4.92 -4.74 -11.36
N ASN A 69 -5.28 -5.02 -12.60
CA ASN A 69 -6.15 -6.15 -12.96
C ASN A 69 -5.37 -7.47 -13.09
N GLN A 70 -4.06 -7.47 -12.87
CA GLN A 70 -3.26 -8.68 -12.75
C GLN A 70 -3.41 -9.26 -11.35
N VAL A 71 -4.44 -10.08 -11.15
CA VAL A 71 -4.70 -10.79 -9.89
C VAL A 71 -3.51 -11.69 -9.52
N GLY A 72 -3.18 -11.78 -8.23
CA GLY A 72 -2.09 -12.63 -7.74
C GLY A 72 -0.71 -11.98 -7.71
N VAL A 73 -0.52 -10.83 -8.38
CA VAL A 73 0.84 -10.29 -8.64
C VAL A 73 1.58 -9.81 -7.37
N PHE A 74 0.85 -9.49 -6.30
CA PHE A 74 1.42 -9.02 -5.03
C PHE A 74 1.22 -10.00 -3.87
N ASP A 75 0.58 -11.15 -4.10
CA ASP A 75 0.15 -12.06 -3.04
C ASP A 75 1.31 -12.57 -2.20
N ASP A 76 2.40 -12.98 -2.83
CA ASP A 76 3.56 -13.51 -2.14
C ASP A 76 4.30 -12.43 -1.34
N ALA A 77 4.43 -11.23 -1.89
CA ALA A 77 5.05 -10.10 -1.21
C ALA A 77 4.21 -9.64 0.00
N ILE A 78 2.88 -9.59 -0.14
CA ILE A 78 1.97 -9.22 0.96
C ILE A 78 1.90 -10.31 2.02
N ARG A 79 1.91 -11.59 1.62
CA ARG A 79 1.98 -12.71 2.58
C ARG A 79 3.28 -12.66 3.38
N ALA A 80 4.42 -12.48 2.72
CA ALA A 80 5.71 -12.33 3.39
C ALA A 80 5.71 -11.12 4.35
N ALA A 81 5.15 -9.97 3.94
CA ALA A 81 5.01 -8.82 4.82
C ALA A 81 4.13 -9.13 6.04
N TYR A 82 3.01 -9.82 5.84
CA TYR A 82 2.11 -10.24 6.92
C TYR A 82 2.79 -11.19 7.92
N ASP A 83 3.52 -12.18 7.43
CA ASP A 83 4.25 -13.16 8.26
C ASP A 83 5.32 -12.47 9.13
N GLU A 84 5.83 -11.33 8.67
CA GLU A 84 6.78 -10.47 9.40
C GLU A 84 6.08 -9.42 10.30
N GLY A 85 4.75 -9.50 10.42
CA GLY A 85 3.95 -8.62 11.28
C GLY A 85 3.63 -7.24 10.68
N VAL A 86 3.83 -7.05 9.37
CA VAL A 86 3.56 -5.79 8.67
C VAL A 86 2.26 -5.92 7.86
N LEU A 87 1.18 -5.31 8.37
CA LEU A 87 -0.14 -5.38 7.74
C LEU A 87 -0.24 -4.47 6.51
N THR A 88 -0.79 -5.00 5.42
CA THR A 88 -1.09 -4.19 4.21
C THR A 88 -2.53 -3.68 4.21
N ILE A 89 -2.71 -2.40 3.93
CA ILE A 89 -3.99 -1.74 3.66
C ILE A 89 -4.07 -1.42 2.17
N ALA A 90 -5.05 -1.98 1.47
CA ALA A 90 -5.22 -1.86 0.03
C ALA A 90 -6.50 -1.08 -0.33
N ALA A 91 -6.45 -0.31 -1.43
CA ALA A 91 -7.66 0.25 -2.02
C ALA A 91 -8.44 -0.84 -2.78
N ALA A 92 -9.77 -0.83 -2.67
CA ALA A 92 -10.65 -1.73 -3.45
C ALA A 92 -10.60 -1.44 -4.96
N GLY A 93 -10.24 -0.20 -5.34
CA GLY A 93 -10.18 0.25 -6.73
C GLY A 93 -11.36 1.15 -7.11
N ASN A 94 -11.18 1.93 -8.17
CA ASN A 94 -12.13 2.95 -8.63
C ASN A 94 -12.80 2.54 -9.96
N SER A 95 -12.93 1.23 -10.20
CA SER A 95 -13.44 0.69 -11.46
C SER A 95 -14.95 0.43 -11.45
N ASN A 96 -15.61 0.59 -10.30
CA ASN A 96 -17.01 0.20 -10.09
C ASN A 96 -17.27 -1.27 -10.49
N ASP A 97 -16.41 -2.16 -10.01
CA ASP A 97 -16.39 -3.58 -10.34
C ASP A 97 -15.97 -4.39 -9.09
N ASP A 98 -16.06 -5.72 -9.16
CA ASP A 98 -15.69 -6.62 -8.08
C ASP A 98 -14.19 -6.51 -7.76
N ALA A 99 -13.87 -6.13 -6.51
CA ALA A 99 -12.51 -6.01 -6.00
C ALA A 99 -11.71 -7.32 -6.12
N CYS A 100 -12.39 -8.48 -6.15
CA CYS A 100 -11.76 -9.78 -6.37
C CYS A 100 -11.04 -9.88 -7.73
N GLY A 101 -11.41 -9.04 -8.71
CA GLY A 101 -10.76 -8.94 -10.01
C GLY A 101 -9.47 -8.10 -10.04
N TYR A 102 -9.03 -7.57 -8.90
CA TYR A 102 -7.90 -6.64 -8.81
C TYR A 102 -6.89 -7.05 -7.74
N SER A 103 -5.62 -6.69 -7.91
CA SER A 103 -4.56 -6.85 -6.92
C SER A 103 -3.99 -5.47 -6.54
N PRO A 104 -3.68 -5.21 -5.26
CA PRO A 104 -3.73 -6.11 -4.11
C PRO A 104 -5.13 -6.28 -3.46
N ALA A 105 -6.19 -5.69 -4.03
CA ALA A 105 -7.53 -5.70 -3.44
C ALA A 105 -8.11 -7.11 -3.16
N SER A 106 -7.74 -8.11 -3.96
CA SER A 106 -8.16 -9.52 -3.81
C SER A 106 -7.33 -10.31 -2.79
N VAL A 107 -6.24 -9.75 -2.25
CA VAL A 107 -5.33 -10.50 -1.37
C VAL A 107 -5.96 -10.67 0.01
N PRO A 108 -6.25 -11.91 0.48
CA PRO A 108 -6.99 -12.12 1.73
C PRO A 108 -6.29 -11.60 2.99
N LEU A 109 -4.95 -11.47 2.94
CA LEU A 109 -4.13 -10.97 4.04
C LEU A 109 -4.01 -9.44 4.06
N ALA A 110 -4.57 -8.75 3.07
CA ALA A 110 -4.68 -7.29 3.06
C ALA A 110 -6.05 -6.85 3.58
N VAL A 111 -6.10 -5.67 4.21
CA VAL A 111 -7.36 -5.00 4.50
C VAL A 111 -7.75 -4.16 3.29
N THR A 112 -8.77 -4.61 2.55
CA THR A 112 -9.27 -3.92 1.36
C THR A 112 -10.37 -2.92 1.70
N VAL A 113 -10.19 -1.66 1.32
CA VAL A 113 -11.08 -0.54 1.72
C VAL A 113 -11.77 0.08 0.51
N GLY A 114 -13.10 0.18 0.55
CA GLY A 114 -13.93 0.90 -0.41
C GLY A 114 -14.23 2.34 0.02
N SER A 115 -14.80 3.15 -0.88
CA SER A 115 -15.19 4.55 -0.63
C SER A 115 -16.71 4.70 -0.62
N THR A 116 -17.23 5.60 0.22
CA THR A 116 -18.67 5.92 0.34
C THR A 116 -18.92 7.42 0.33
#